data_AF-A0A356Z3Q0-F1
#
_entry.id   AF-A0A356Z3Q0-F1
#
_cell.length_a   1.000
_cell.length_b   1.000
_cell.length_c   1.000
_cell.angle_alpha   90.00
_cell.angle_beta   90.00
_cell.angle_gamma   90.00
#
_symmetry.space_group_name_H-M   'P 1'
#
loop_
_entity.id
_entity.type
_entity.pdbx_description
1 polymer ?
#
loop_
_entity_poly.entity_id
_entity_poly.type
_entity_poly.pdbx_seq_one_letter_code
_entity_poly.pdbx_strand_id
1 'polypeptide(L)'
;MSREFISQQNIDIRAGNAAVQDPLIINFAGPAAALTERNFRFDLDADGSEDLISFVQSGSGFLALDKNGDGTINDGQELFGPQSGNGFDELRAYDADGNNWIDENDPVFQQLRVWTRDAQGNNVLLALGQTGVGAIYIGAIN
;
A
#
# COMPACT_ATOMS: atom_id res chain seq x y z
N MET A 1 11.10 15.94 19.81
CA MET A 1 10.48 14.66 19.41
C MET A 1 9.30 15.00 18.51
N SER A 2 9.50 14.95 17.20
CA SER A 2 8.46 15.19 16.19
C SER A 2 7.64 13.92 16.02
N ARG A 3 6.37 13.95 16.39
CA ARG A 3 5.40 12.91 16.03
C ARG A 3 4.77 13.36 14.72
N GLU A 4 5.02 12.63 13.64
CA GLU A 4 4.33 12.88 12.37
C GLU A 4 2.90 12.34 12.44
N PHE A 5 1.97 13.09 11.85
CA PHE A 5 0.53 12.86 11.93
C PHE A 5 0.08 12.07 10.69
N ILE A 6 -0.60 10.94 10.90
CA ILE A 6 -1.18 10.14 9.80
C ILE A 6 -2.57 10.70 9.48
N SER A 7 -2.84 10.95 8.20
CA SER A 7 -4.17 11.33 7.69
C SER A 7 -4.67 10.21 6.78
N GLN A 8 -5.83 9.63 7.08
CA GLN A 8 -6.52 8.71 6.19
C GLN A 8 -7.32 9.50 5.14
N GLN A 9 -7.08 9.22 3.87
CA GLN A 9 -7.94 9.66 2.76
C GLN A 9 -8.33 8.43 1.97
N ASN A 10 -9.60 8.03 2.03
CA ASN A 10 -10.13 7.00 1.14
C ASN A 10 -10.43 7.69 -0.21
N ILE A 11 -9.79 7.24 -1.28
CA ILE A 11 -10.02 7.77 -2.63
C ILE A 11 -10.81 6.72 -3.40
N ASP A 12 -12.12 6.96 -3.54
CA ASP A 12 -13.01 6.10 -4.33
C ASP A 12 -12.69 6.24 -5.84
N ILE A 13 -11.86 5.37 -6.40
CA ILE A 13 -11.62 5.31 -7.85
C ILE A 13 -12.73 4.46 -8.49
N ARG A 14 -13.67 5.11 -9.18
CA ARG A 14 -14.79 4.44 -9.87
C ARG A 14 -14.44 4.14 -11.33
N ALA A 15 -14.18 2.86 -11.64
CA ALA A 15 -14.11 2.33 -13.00
C ALA A 15 -15.19 1.24 -13.22
N GLY A 16 -16.48 1.63 -13.24
CA GLY A 16 -17.60 0.73 -13.57
C GLY A 16 -18.12 -0.15 -12.42
N ASN A 17 -18.91 -1.19 -12.74
CA ASN A 17 -19.57 -2.11 -11.79
C ASN A 17 -18.60 -3.09 -11.09
N ALA A 18 -17.31 -2.83 -11.13
CA ALA A 18 -16.28 -3.63 -10.46
C ALA A 18 -16.37 -3.45 -8.93
N ALA A 19 -15.97 -4.49 -8.18
CA ALA A 19 -15.83 -4.40 -6.73
C ALA A 19 -14.94 -3.19 -6.36
N VAL A 20 -15.21 -2.55 -5.22
CA VAL A 20 -14.42 -1.40 -4.77
C VAL A 20 -12.99 -1.87 -4.48
N GLN A 21 -12.06 -1.52 -5.37
CA GLN A 21 -10.64 -1.75 -5.19
C GLN A 21 -10.05 -0.52 -4.50
N ASP A 22 -9.72 -0.64 -3.20
CA ASP A 22 -9.13 0.43 -2.41
C ASP A 22 -7.73 0.01 -1.91
N PRO A 23 -6.69 0.16 -2.76
CA PRO A 23 -5.33 -0.16 -2.37
C PRO A 23 -4.81 0.79 -1.30
N LEU A 24 -4.20 0.23 -0.25
CA LEU A 24 -3.65 1.00 0.85
C LEU A 24 -2.37 1.75 0.41
N ILE A 25 -2.43 3.07 0.46
CA ILE A 25 -1.32 3.96 0.09
C ILE A 25 -0.62 4.45 1.35
N ILE A 26 0.71 4.35 1.37
CA ILE A 26 1.56 4.96 2.39
C ILE A 26 2.28 6.18 1.83
N ASN A 27 2.24 7.28 2.56
CA ASN A 27 3.02 8.48 2.29
C ASN A 27 4.11 8.62 3.35
N PHE A 28 5.36 8.71 2.93
CA PHE A 28 6.55 8.65 3.78
C PHE A 28 7.55 9.78 3.51
N ALA A 29 7.36 10.57 2.44
CA ALA A 29 8.26 11.68 2.12
C ALA A 29 7.62 12.82 1.29
N GLY A 30 6.30 12.84 1.14
CA GLY A 30 5.59 13.85 0.33
C GLY A 30 4.52 14.62 1.12
N PRO A 31 4.04 15.78 0.61
CA PRO A 31 2.78 16.35 1.10
C PRO A 31 1.65 15.31 0.96
N ALA A 32 0.72 15.26 1.92
CA ALA A 32 -0.28 14.19 2.07
C ALA A 32 -0.94 13.75 0.74
N ALA A 33 -0.92 12.44 0.48
CA ALA A 33 -1.63 11.68 -0.55
C ALA A 33 -1.98 12.42 -1.86
N ALA A 34 -1.03 13.13 -2.46
CA ALA A 34 -1.26 13.72 -3.78
C ALA A 34 -1.06 12.64 -4.86
N LEU A 35 -2.12 12.35 -5.62
CA LEU A 35 -2.03 11.49 -6.80
C LEU A 35 -1.28 12.23 -7.92
N THR A 36 -0.54 11.50 -8.76
CA THR A 36 -0.05 12.06 -10.02
C THR A 36 -1.11 11.95 -11.09
N GLU A 37 -1.07 12.83 -12.09
CA GLU A 37 -1.81 12.67 -13.34
C GLU A 37 -1.23 11.56 -14.24
N ARG A 38 -0.25 10.77 -13.75
CA ARG A 38 0.33 9.66 -14.52
C ARG A 38 -0.49 8.41 -14.29
N ASN A 39 -1.21 8.03 -15.34
CA ASN A 39 -1.88 6.76 -15.42
C ASN A 39 -0.91 5.66 -15.84
N PHE A 40 -1.07 4.46 -15.32
CA PHE A 40 -0.28 3.30 -15.70
C PHE A 40 -1.15 2.04 -15.72
N ARG A 41 -0.64 1.01 -16.39
CA ARG A 41 -1.33 -0.27 -16.54
C ARG A 41 -0.87 -1.24 -15.47
N PHE A 42 -1.80 -1.80 -14.71
CA PHE A 42 -1.56 -2.80 -13.69
C PHE A 42 -2.84 -3.59 -13.43
N ASP A 43 -2.70 -4.89 -13.24
CA ASP A 43 -3.81 -5.78 -12.93
C ASP A 43 -4.16 -5.65 -11.44
N LEU A 44 -5.12 -4.78 -11.13
CA LEU A 44 -5.43 -4.39 -9.74
C LEU A 44 -6.39 -5.37 -9.04
N ASP A 45 -7.25 -6.08 -9.77
CA ASP A 45 -8.09 -7.16 -9.21
C ASP A 45 -7.54 -8.58 -9.42
N ALA A 46 -6.43 -8.72 -10.13
CA ALA A 46 -5.87 -10.01 -10.52
C ALA A 46 -6.83 -10.83 -11.40
N ASP A 47 -7.55 -10.17 -12.31
CA ASP A 47 -8.43 -10.81 -13.29
C ASP A 47 -7.69 -11.28 -14.57
N GLY A 48 -6.39 -10.92 -14.69
CA GLY A 48 -5.55 -11.19 -15.84
C GLY A 48 -5.51 -10.06 -16.88
N SER A 49 -6.22 -8.96 -16.64
CA SER A 49 -6.28 -7.77 -17.49
C SER A 49 -5.69 -6.57 -16.77
N GLU A 50 -4.82 -5.81 -17.43
CA GLU A 50 -4.27 -4.60 -16.81
C GLU A 50 -5.25 -3.42 -16.89
N ASP A 51 -5.58 -2.88 -15.72
CA ASP A 51 -6.36 -1.67 -15.53
C ASP A 51 -5.52 -0.41 -15.65
N LEU A 52 -6.16 0.68 -16.09
CA LEU A 52 -5.55 1.99 -16.08
C LEU A 52 -5.79 2.68 -14.74
N ILE A 53 -4.75 2.72 -13.90
CA ILE A 53 -4.82 3.33 -12.56
C ILE A 53 -3.90 4.54 -12.44
N SER A 54 -4.31 5.54 -11.65
CA SER A 54 -3.50 6.73 -11.39
C SER A 54 -2.44 6.42 -10.33
N PHE A 55 -1.17 6.67 -10.62
CA PHE A 55 -0.10 6.38 -9.66
C PHE A 55 0.06 7.49 -8.62
N VAL A 56 0.50 7.11 -7.44
CA VAL A 56 0.80 8.02 -6.34
C VAL A 56 2.05 8.88 -6.62
N GLN A 57 2.14 10.06 -6.02
CA GLN A 57 3.34 10.92 -6.16
C GLN A 57 4.58 10.31 -5.53
N SER A 58 5.74 10.82 -5.97
CA SER A 58 7.02 10.50 -5.34
C SER A 58 6.96 10.80 -3.84
N GLY A 59 7.48 9.91 -3.02
CA GLY A 59 7.32 9.95 -1.56
C GLY A 59 6.03 9.30 -1.06
N SER A 60 5.24 8.69 -1.95
CA SER A 60 4.14 7.78 -1.64
C SER A 60 4.30 6.47 -2.42
N GLY A 61 3.65 5.42 -1.94
CA GLY A 61 3.67 4.09 -2.56
C GLY A 61 2.50 3.25 -2.08
N PHE A 62 2.22 2.16 -2.79
CA PHE A 62 1.27 1.16 -2.32
C PHE A 62 1.96 0.25 -1.31
N LEU A 63 1.26 -0.08 -0.24
CA LEU A 63 1.72 -1.10 0.68
C LEU A 63 1.54 -2.47 0.03
N ALA A 64 2.61 -3.24 -0.01
CA ALA A 64 2.66 -4.52 -0.67
C ALA A 64 3.33 -5.58 0.20
N LEU A 65 2.95 -6.83 -0.02
CA LEU A 65 3.58 -8.02 0.52
C LEU A 65 3.80 -8.97 -0.65
N ASP A 66 5.06 -9.21 -0.97
CA ASP A 66 5.46 -10.25 -1.91
C ASP A 66 5.08 -11.62 -1.33
N LYS A 67 3.93 -12.15 -1.74
CA LYS A 67 3.35 -13.38 -1.19
C LYS A 67 3.96 -14.62 -1.86
N ASN A 68 4.45 -14.48 -3.09
CA ASN A 68 4.95 -15.58 -3.90
C ASN A 68 6.49 -15.71 -3.85
N GLY A 69 7.20 -14.70 -3.32
CA GLY A 69 8.64 -14.65 -3.14
C GLY A 69 9.43 -14.38 -4.41
N ASP A 70 8.83 -13.81 -5.45
CA ASP A 70 9.47 -13.53 -6.75
C ASP A 70 10.23 -12.19 -6.79
N GLY A 71 10.11 -11.38 -5.72
CA GLY A 71 10.76 -10.08 -5.59
C GLY A 71 10.11 -8.95 -6.38
N THR A 72 8.94 -9.19 -6.98
CA THR A 72 8.18 -8.27 -7.82
C THR A 72 6.74 -8.20 -7.33
N ILE A 73 6.12 -7.03 -7.43
CA ILE A 73 4.68 -6.89 -7.21
C ILE A 73 4.01 -6.94 -8.57
N ASN A 74 3.42 -8.08 -8.90
CA ASN A 74 2.95 -8.36 -10.26
C ASN A 74 1.45 -8.07 -10.45
N ASP A 75 0.64 -8.24 -9.42
CA ASP A 75 -0.81 -8.01 -9.44
C ASP A 75 -1.37 -7.59 -8.07
N GLY A 76 -2.66 -7.27 -8.03
CA GLY A 76 -3.37 -6.81 -6.84
C GLY A 76 -3.45 -7.80 -5.69
N GLN A 77 -3.13 -9.09 -5.86
CA GLN A 77 -3.10 -10.09 -4.78
C GLN A 77 -2.00 -9.79 -3.77
N GLU A 78 -0.97 -9.05 -4.19
CA GLU A 78 0.20 -8.69 -3.39
C GLU A 78 0.07 -7.30 -2.77
N LEU A 79 -1.01 -6.59 -3.08
CA LEU A 79 -1.36 -5.31 -2.48
C LEU A 79 -2.38 -5.51 -1.35
N PHE A 80 -2.38 -4.60 -0.38
CA PHE A 80 -3.38 -4.61 0.69
C PHE A 80 -4.61 -3.81 0.29
N GLY A 81 -5.79 -4.44 0.28
CA GLY A 81 -7.08 -3.78 0.06
C GLY A 81 -7.79 -3.96 -1.28
N PRO A 82 -7.14 -4.17 -2.45
CA PRO A 82 -7.86 -4.30 -3.72
C PRO A 82 -8.87 -5.45 -3.75
N GLN A 83 -8.59 -6.55 -3.05
CA GLN A 83 -9.46 -7.73 -3.05
C GLN A 83 -10.58 -7.65 -2.00
N SER A 84 -10.28 -7.14 -0.80
CA SER A 84 -11.24 -7.09 0.31
C SER A 84 -12.02 -5.77 0.39
N GLY A 85 -11.53 -4.71 -0.24
CA GLY A 85 -11.95 -3.32 -0.02
C GLY A 85 -11.50 -2.75 1.34
N ASN A 86 -10.71 -3.49 2.14
CA ASN A 86 -10.23 -3.04 3.43
C ASN A 86 -8.81 -3.55 3.73
N GLY A 87 -7.80 -2.82 3.26
CA GLY A 87 -6.39 -3.17 3.47
C GLY A 87 -5.96 -3.17 4.94
N PHE A 88 -6.62 -2.42 5.82
CA PHE A 88 -6.33 -2.44 7.26
C PHE A 88 -6.83 -3.73 7.94
N ASP A 89 -7.96 -4.28 7.48
CA ASP A 89 -8.43 -5.59 7.97
C ASP A 89 -7.49 -6.71 7.52
N GLU A 90 -6.97 -6.64 6.29
CA GLU A 90 -5.95 -7.56 5.80
C GLU A 90 -4.66 -7.45 6.62
N LEU A 91 -4.20 -6.25 6.95
CA LEU A 91 -3.04 -6.05 7.82
C LEU A 91 -3.27 -6.60 9.23
N ARG A 92 -4.48 -6.52 9.77
CA ARG A 92 -4.82 -7.03 11.11
C ARG A 92 -4.65 -8.54 11.23
N ALA A 93 -4.74 -9.29 10.14
CA ALA A 93 -4.44 -10.72 10.14
C ALA A 93 -2.97 -11.03 10.46
N TYR A 94 -2.08 -10.03 10.37
CA TYR A 94 -0.65 -10.17 10.60
C TYR A 94 -0.14 -9.52 11.90
N ASP A 95 -1.03 -8.96 12.72
CA ASP A 95 -0.72 -8.49 14.08
C ASP A 95 -0.54 -9.71 14.99
N ALA A 96 0.71 -10.05 15.27
CA ALA A 96 1.09 -11.27 15.97
C ALA A 96 0.93 -11.16 17.49
N ASP A 97 1.07 -9.95 18.04
CA ASP A 97 0.97 -9.70 19.48
C ASP A 97 -0.37 -9.08 19.91
N GLY A 98 -1.22 -8.70 18.95
CA GLY A 98 -2.57 -8.18 19.16
C GLY A 98 -2.59 -6.74 19.68
N ASN A 99 -1.51 -5.97 19.51
CA ASN A 99 -1.38 -4.63 20.07
C ASN A 99 -1.96 -3.53 19.15
N ASN A 100 -2.50 -3.90 17.97
CA ASN A 100 -2.98 -3.02 16.89
C ASN A 100 -1.90 -2.18 16.20
N TRP A 101 -0.65 -2.60 16.29
CA TRP A 101 0.47 -2.10 15.52
C TRP A 101 1.03 -3.24 14.69
N ILE A 102 1.44 -2.91 13.47
CA ILE A 102 2.33 -3.76 12.69
C ILE A 102 3.71 -3.14 12.80
N ASP A 103 4.58 -3.75 13.59
CA ASP A 103 5.92 -3.26 13.93
C ASP A 103 6.98 -4.36 13.95
N GLU A 104 8.18 -4.06 14.45
CA GLU A 104 9.31 -5.00 14.48
C GLU A 104 9.06 -6.29 15.29
N ASN A 105 8.03 -6.31 16.15
CA ASN A 105 7.60 -7.50 16.88
C ASN A 105 6.75 -8.44 16.01
N ASP A 106 6.29 -7.97 14.84
CA ASP A 106 5.52 -8.76 13.88
C ASP A 106 6.41 -9.32 12.77
N PRO A 107 6.43 -10.65 12.55
CA PRO A 107 7.24 -11.26 11.49
C PRO A 107 6.94 -10.73 10.07
N VAL A 108 5.73 -10.20 9.84
CA VAL A 108 5.36 -9.61 8.55
C VAL A 108 6.09 -8.30 8.28
N PHE A 109 6.45 -7.54 9.31
CA PHE A 109 6.92 -6.16 9.15
C PHE A 109 8.19 -6.06 8.31
N GLN A 110 9.11 -7.02 8.47
CA GLN A 110 10.34 -7.11 7.67
C GLN A 110 10.09 -7.52 6.22
N GLN A 111 8.92 -8.11 5.94
CA GLN A 111 8.50 -8.56 4.61
C GLN A 111 7.68 -7.48 3.89
N LEU A 112 7.10 -6.53 4.63
CA LEU A 112 6.37 -5.42 4.04
C LEU A 112 7.27 -4.60 3.12
N ARG A 113 6.70 -4.23 1.98
CA ARG A 113 7.31 -3.43 0.94
C ARG A 113 6.43 -2.23 0.62
N VAL A 114 7.09 -1.19 0.16
CA VAL A 114 6.45 -0.04 -0.44
C VAL A 114 6.75 -0.08 -1.93
N TRP A 115 5.73 -0.38 -2.71
CA TRP A 115 5.81 -0.35 -4.15
C TRP A 115 5.54 1.06 -4.66
N THR A 116 6.55 1.66 -5.27
CA THR A 116 6.51 3.02 -5.80
C THR A 116 7.17 3.05 -7.18
N ARG A 117 7.22 4.22 -7.81
CA ARG A 117 7.88 4.46 -9.08
C ARG A 117 8.84 5.62 -8.95
N ASP A 118 9.99 5.49 -9.60
CA ASP A 118 10.97 6.57 -9.67
C ASP A 118 10.51 7.68 -10.63
N ALA A 119 11.30 8.76 -10.73
CA ALA A 119 11.00 9.89 -11.61
C ALA A 119 10.91 9.48 -13.09
N GLN A 120 11.62 8.41 -13.47
CA GLN A 120 11.71 7.82 -14.80
C GLN A 120 10.54 6.87 -15.10
N GLY A 121 9.73 6.53 -14.09
CA GLY A 121 8.57 5.65 -14.21
C GLY A 121 8.87 4.17 -14.01
N ASN A 122 10.10 3.80 -13.59
CA ASN A 122 10.45 2.43 -13.29
C ASN A 122 9.82 2.00 -11.96
N ASN A 123 9.45 0.73 -11.87
CA ASN A 123 8.98 0.13 -10.62
C ASN A 123 10.12 0.06 -9.61
N VAL A 124 9.86 0.50 -8.38
CA VAL A 124 10.79 0.47 -7.26
C VAL A 124 10.10 -0.19 -6.08
N LEU A 125 10.77 -1.17 -5.48
CA LEU A 125 10.31 -1.84 -4.29
C LEU A 125 11.24 -1.49 -3.13
N LEU A 126 10.71 -0.75 -2.15
CA LEU A 126 11.44 -0.33 -0.96
C LEU A 126 11.02 -1.21 0.21
N ALA A 127 11.95 -1.61 1.07
CA ALA A 127 11.54 -2.20 2.35
C ALA A 127 10.87 -1.12 3.21
N LEU A 128 9.81 -1.47 3.94
CA LEU A 128 9.07 -0.50 4.76
C LEU A 128 9.99 0.24 5.74
N GLY A 129 10.92 -0.47 6.39
CA GLY A 129 11.90 0.17 7.29
C GLY A 129 12.86 1.15 6.58
N GLN A 130 13.11 0.99 5.27
CA GLN A 130 13.96 1.91 4.50
C GLN A 130 13.27 3.25 4.21
N THR A 131 11.93 3.30 4.27
CA THR A 131 11.18 4.55 4.09
C THR A 131 11.10 5.38 5.37
N GLY A 132 11.67 4.89 6.48
CA GLY A 132 11.63 5.55 7.79
C GLY A 132 10.37 5.25 8.60
N VAL A 133 9.48 4.40 8.08
CA VAL A 133 8.28 3.94 8.79
C VAL A 133 8.68 2.89 9.82
N GLY A 134 8.46 3.20 11.10
CA GLY A 134 8.81 2.30 12.21
C GLY A 134 7.67 1.39 12.67
N ALA A 135 6.43 1.76 12.41
CA ALA A 135 5.24 0.97 12.76
C ALA A 135 4.03 1.47 11.98
N ILE A 136 3.03 0.62 11.76
CA ILE A 136 1.74 0.96 11.17
C ILE A 136 0.66 0.72 12.22
N TYR A 137 -0.07 1.76 12.62
CA TYR A 137 -1.23 1.60 13.48
C TYR A 137 -2.43 1.12 12.67
N ILE A 138 -3.05 0.02 13.10
CA ILE A 138 -4.22 -0.61 12.45
C ILE A 138 -5.46 -0.61 13.35
N GLY A 139 -5.40 0.06 14.50
CA GLY A 139 -6.56 0.23 15.36
C GLY A 139 -7.58 1.16 14.72
N ALA A 140 -8.86 0.78 14.79
CA ALA A 140 -9.94 1.65 14.33
C ALA A 140 -9.96 2.94 15.18
N ILE A 141 -9.92 4.09 14.51
CA ILE A 141 -10.19 5.38 15.14
C ILE A 141 -11.71 5.56 15.06
N ASN A 142 -12.40 5.38 16.19
CA ASN A 142 -13.83 5.70 16.30
C ASN A 142 -14.05 7.22 16.39
#